data_AF-A0A950DHZ8-F1
#
_entry.id   AF-A0A950DHZ8-F1
#
_cell.length_a   1.000
_cell.length_b   1.000
_cell.length_c   1.000
_cell.angle_alpha   90.00
_cell.angle_beta   90.00
_cell.angle_gamma   90.00
#
_symmetry.space_group_name_H-M   'P 1'
#
loop_
_entity.id
_entity.type
_entity.pdbx_description
1 polymer ?
#
loop_
_entity_poly.entity_id
_entity_poly.type
_entity_poly.pdbx_seq_one_letter_code
_entity_poly.pdbx_strand_id
1 'polypeptide(L)'
;WYSMGRLEHKFSDTRWVRNRRYVADDSVITTTGVTASIPVSLALVEAIAGRARATEVASQLGAQDWSAAHNSHDFALNYGYVLTAAHNELSFWSYERVGVPVSTGVDEIALALITDAYSRTYRSLALSVSQSPIRTRRGLLLLPDVAAGTSKVTDRMLPSFDSIAPVRTLNWALDGIGEAYGEPTAAFVALQIEYPEGSVNKSASR
;
A
#
# COMPACT_ATOMS: atom_id res chain seq x y z
N TRP A 1 -8.64 9.89 -4.48
CA TRP A 1 -9.03 10.58 -5.74
C TRP A 1 -10.31 10.04 -6.41
N TYR A 2 -10.51 8.73 -6.56
CA TYR A 2 -11.59 8.12 -7.40
C TYR A 2 -13.02 8.60 -7.07
N SER A 3 -13.36 8.67 -5.79
CA SER A 3 -14.72 9.01 -5.35
C SER A 3 -14.97 10.51 -5.18
N MET A 4 -13.96 11.37 -5.41
CA MET A 4 -14.01 12.77 -5.00
C MET A 4 -15.18 13.53 -5.62
N GLY A 5 -15.36 13.46 -6.95
CA GLY A 5 -16.47 14.17 -7.61
C GLY A 5 -17.85 13.73 -7.13
N ARG A 6 -18.02 12.44 -6.82
CA ARG A 6 -19.27 11.91 -6.25
C ARG A 6 -19.49 12.41 -4.82
N LEU A 7 -18.42 12.47 -4.02
CA LEU A 7 -18.48 12.94 -2.64
C LEU A 7 -18.75 14.45 -2.57
N GLU A 8 -18.11 15.26 -3.43
CA GLU A 8 -18.35 16.70 -3.55
C GLU A 8 -19.80 16.99 -3.93
N HIS A 9 -20.37 16.20 -4.84
CA HIS A 9 -21.78 16.33 -5.22
C HIS A 9 -22.73 15.92 -4.10
N LYS A 10 -22.44 14.80 -3.42
CA LYS A 10 -23.31 14.26 -2.36
C LYS A 10 -23.28 15.09 -1.08
N PHE A 11 -22.13 15.67 -0.75
CA PHE A 11 -21.92 16.45 0.47
C PHE A 11 -21.50 17.88 0.09
N SER A 12 -22.44 18.63 -0.50
CA SER A 12 -22.24 20.00 -0.98
C SER A 12 -21.80 20.97 0.11
N ASP A 13 -22.23 20.72 1.35
CA ASP A 13 -21.97 21.61 2.49
C ASP A 13 -20.62 21.30 3.17
N THR A 14 -19.89 20.29 2.69
CA THR A 14 -18.57 19.92 3.20
C THR A 14 -17.47 20.80 2.60
N ARG A 15 -16.62 21.37 3.46
CA ARG A 15 -15.40 22.05 3.01
C ARG A 15 -14.32 21.01 2.68
N TRP A 16 -14.21 20.66 1.41
CA TRP A 16 -13.20 19.75 0.89
C TRP A 16 -11.80 20.38 0.89
N VAL A 17 -10.87 19.78 1.63
CA VAL A 17 -9.47 20.22 1.70
C VAL A 17 -8.61 19.31 0.82
N ARG A 18 -7.98 19.89 -0.21
CA ARG A 18 -7.06 19.20 -1.12
C ARG A 18 -5.61 19.41 -0.70
N ASN A 19 -4.70 18.64 -1.31
CA ASN A 19 -3.26 18.74 -1.09
C ASN A 19 -2.87 18.48 0.37
N ARG A 20 -3.56 17.51 0.98
CA ARG A 20 -3.32 17.01 2.33
C ARG A 20 -3.47 15.49 2.35
N ARG A 21 -2.61 14.80 3.09
CA ARG A 21 -2.73 13.35 3.37
C ARG A 21 -3.78 13.08 4.44
N TYR A 22 -3.90 13.99 5.40
CA TYR A 22 -4.87 13.94 6.47
C TYR A 22 -5.23 15.34 6.94
N VAL A 23 -6.43 15.47 7.54
CA VAL A 23 -6.91 16.66 8.22
C VAL A 23 -7.33 16.25 9.62
N ALA A 24 -6.78 16.92 10.63
CA ALA A 24 -7.20 16.81 12.01
C ALA A 24 -8.06 18.03 12.37
N ASP A 25 -9.22 17.78 12.95
CA ASP A 25 -10.11 18.77 13.54
C ASP A 25 -10.50 18.28 14.93
N ASP A 26 -9.88 18.88 15.94
CA ASP A 26 -9.96 18.45 17.34
C ASP A 26 -9.73 16.94 17.50
N SER A 27 -10.72 16.18 17.98
CA SER A 27 -10.63 14.74 18.23
C SER A 27 -10.89 13.87 17.00
N VAL A 28 -11.11 14.47 15.83
CA VAL A 28 -11.43 13.74 14.59
C VAL A 28 -10.32 13.92 13.57
N ILE A 29 -9.81 12.81 13.04
CA ILE A 29 -8.84 12.82 11.94
C ILE A 29 -9.42 12.06 10.76
N THR A 30 -9.34 12.67 9.58
CA THR A 30 -9.73 12.07 8.30
C THR A 30 -8.53 11.96 7.38
N THR A 31 -8.43 10.88 6.62
CA THR A 31 -7.31 10.59 5.71
C THR A 31 -7.77 10.42 4.28
N THR A 32 -6.85 10.62 3.33
CA THR A 32 -7.08 10.38 1.89
C THR A 32 -6.13 9.32 1.37
N GLY A 33 -6.65 8.30 0.68
CA GLY A 33 -5.82 7.25 0.10
C GLY A 33 -5.29 6.24 1.14
N VAL A 34 -4.77 5.13 0.65
CA VAL A 34 -4.36 4.00 1.50
C VAL A 34 -3.08 4.32 2.25
N THR A 35 -2.08 4.89 1.57
CA THR A 35 -0.76 5.14 2.17
C THR A 35 -0.75 6.32 3.14
N ALA A 36 -1.77 7.18 3.17
CA ALA A 36 -1.91 8.21 4.22
C ALA A 36 -2.11 7.64 5.63
N SER A 37 -2.44 6.35 5.75
CA SER A 37 -2.47 5.64 7.03
C SER A 37 -1.11 5.64 7.76
N ILE A 38 0.00 5.64 7.03
CA ILE A 38 1.35 5.70 7.60
C ILE A 38 1.63 7.05 8.28
N PRO A 39 1.55 8.20 7.57
CA PRO A 39 1.85 9.51 8.15
C PRO A 39 0.82 9.91 9.22
N VAL A 40 -0.46 9.56 9.08
CA VAL A 40 -1.44 9.86 10.14
C VAL A 40 -1.14 9.10 11.43
N SER A 41 -0.72 7.82 11.32
CA SER A 41 -0.40 7.00 12.49
C SER A 41 0.85 7.55 13.21
N LEU A 42 1.85 7.99 12.45
CA LEU A 42 3.03 8.66 13.02
C LEU A 42 2.67 10.00 13.66
N ALA A 43 1.74 10.77 13.08
CA ALA A 43 1.23 12.00 13.68
C ALA A 43 0.41 11.76 14.96
N LEU A 44 -0.23 10.59 15.09
CA LEU A 44 -0.89 10.17 16.33
C LEU A 44 0.13 9.78 17.41
N VAL A 45 1.17 9.01 17.05
CA VAL A 45 2.29 8.69 17.98
C VAL A 45 2.94 9.98 18.47
N GLU A 46 3.26 10.85 17.52
CA GLU A 46 3.14 12.30 17.62
C GLU A 46 2.46 12.89 18.87
N ALA A 47 1.16 13.09 18.69
CA ALA A 47 0.30 13.77 19.63
C ALA A 47 0.25 13.10 21.01
N ILE A 48 0.43 11.77 21.06
CA ILE A 48 0.29 10.98 22.29
C ILE A 48 1.61 10.90 23.07
N ALA A 49 2.72 10.63 22.40
CA ALA A 49 4.00 10.26 22.99
C ALA A 49 5.14 11.24 22.68
N GLY A 50 4.86 12.29 21.91
CA GLY A 50 5.81 13.34 21.56
C GLY A 50 6.67 13.03 20.34
N ARG A 51 7.25 14.11 19.78
CA ARG A 51 8.04 14.09 18.54
C ARG A 51 9.19 13.08 18.55
N ALA A 52 9.93 12.98 19.67
CA ALA A 52 11.08 12.08 19.76
C ALA A 52 10.67 10.61 19.54
N ARG A 53 9.57 10.18 20.16
CA ARG A 53 9.05 8.82 19.99
C ARG A 53 8.56 8.59 18.56
N ALA A 54 7.87 9.57 17.97
CA ALA A 54 7.43 9.48 16.59
C ALA A 54 8.59 9.33 15.60
N THR A 55 9.69 10.08 15.79
CA THR A 55 10.91 9.96 14.98
C THR A 55 11.55 8.57 15.10
N GLU A 56 11.64 8.03 16.32
CA GLU A 56 12.16 6.69 16.54
C GLU A 56 11.32 5.63 15.80
N VAL A 57 10.00 5.70 15.94
CA VAL A 57 9.08 4.77 15.26
C VAL A 57 9.15 4.95 13.74
N ALA A 58 9.19 6.18 13.22
CA ALA A 58 9.33 6.45 11.80
C ALA A 58 10.62 5.81 11.22
N SER A 59 11.74 5.94 11.95
CA SER A 59 13.02 5.33 11.56
C SER A 59 12.93 3.80 11.52
N GLN A 60 12.34 3.17 12.54
CA GLN A 60 12.13 1.72 12.59
C GLN A 60 11.25 1.21 11.43
N LEU A 61 10.27 2.01 11.00
CA LEU A 61 9.38 1.68 9.89
C LEU A 61 9.96 2.01 8.51
N GLY A 62 11.04 2.81 8.44
CA GLY A 62 11.60 3.32 7.20
C GLY A 62 10.78 4.46 6.56
N ALA A 63 9.95 5.15 7.35
CA ALA A 63 9.21 6.33 6.90
C ALA A 63 10.10 7.59 7.00
N GLN A 64 10.24 8.32 5.90
CA GLN A 64 11.08 9.52 5.84
C GLN A 64 10.39 10.77 6.38
N ASP A 65 9.07 10.87 6.19
CA ASP A 65 8.25 12.00 6.62
C ASP A 65 6.86 11.54 7.05
N TRP A 66 6.19 12.36 7.88
CA TRP A 66 4.78 12.19 8.24
C TRP A 66 3.98 13.48 8.13
N SER A 67 4.44 14.38 7.25
CA SER A 67 3.77 15.65 7.03
C SER A 67 2.35 15.43 6.52
N ALA A 68 1.44 16.29 6.95
CA ALA A 68 0.11 16.37 6.37
C ALA A 68 0.15 16.87 4.91
N ALA A 69 1.24 17.51 4.48
CA ALA A 69 1.37 18.01 3.11
C ALA A 69 1.35 16.88 2.09
N HIS A 70 0.64 17.09 0.98
CA HIS A 70 0.53 16.16 -0.13
C HIS A 70 0.31 16.94 -1.42
N ASN A 71 0.71 16.40 -2.58
CA ASN A 71 0.31 16.95 -3.86
C ASN A 71 -0.80 16.09 -4.46
N SER A 72 -2.05 16.43 -4.17
CA SER A 72 -3.21 15.63 -4.62
C SER A 72 -3.42 15.69 -6.13
N HIS A 73 -2.81 16.67 -6.83
CA HIS A 73 -2.91 16.79 -8.28
C HIS A 73 -2.11 15.72 -9.03
N ASP A 74 -1.11 15.13 -8.38
CA ASP A 74 -0.29 14.05 -8.96
C ASP A 74 -1.08 12.73 -9.07
N PHE A 75 -2.22 12.62 -8.36
CA PHE A 75 -3.04 11.41 -8.28
C PHE A 75 -4.40 11.64 -8.94
N ALA A 76 -4.41 11.54 -10.27
CA ALA A 76 -5.64 11.61 -11.06
C ALA A 76 -5.70 10.45 -12.07
N LEU A 77 -6.90 9.90 -12.27
CA LEU A 77 -7.15 9.03 -13.43
C LEU A 77 -6.90 9.85 -14.69
N ASN A 78 -5.97 9.38 -15.50
CA ASN A 78 -5.82 9.81 -16.87
C ASN A 78 -6.23 8.66 -17.82
N TYR A 79 -6.38 8.96 -19.10
CA TYR A 79 -6.81 7.99 -20.10
C TYR A 79 -5.89 6.75 -20.17
N GLY A 80 -4.59 6.91 -19.88
CA GLY A 80 -3.63 5.80 -19.79
C GLY A 80 -3.97 4.82 -18.69
N TYR A 81 -4.29 5.30 -17.48
CA TYR A 81 -4.68 4.43 -16.36
C TYR A 81 -6.02 3.70 -16.60
N VAL A 82 -6.97 4.34 -17.30
CA VAL A 82 -8.23 3.68 -17.69
C VAL A 82 -7.99 2.55 -18.69
N LEU A 83 -7.11 2.77 -19.67
CA LEU A 83 -6.70 1.73 -20.61
C LEU A 83 -5.97 0.58 -19.90
N THR A 84 -5.09 0.88 -18.95
CA THR A 84 -4.42 -0.16 -18.13
C THR A 84 -5.43 -0.95 -17.31
N ALA A 85 -6.36 -0.29 -16.63
CA ALA A 85 -7.43 -0.97 -15.88
C ALA A 85 -8.27 -1.86 -16.79
N ALA A 86 -8.69 -1.36 -17.96
CA ALA A 86 -9.44 -2.15 -18.94
C ALA A 86 -8.63 -3.32 -19.50
N HIS A 87 -7.33 -3.14 -19.76
CA HIS A 87 -6.45 -4.21 -20.25
C HIS A 87 -6.23 -5.29 -19.17
N ASN A 88 -6.03 -4.88 -17.92
CA ASN A 88 -5.87 -5.79 -16.80
C ASN A 88 -7.17 -6.56 -16.51
N GLU A 89 -8.31 -5.88 -16.56
CA GLU A 89 -9.64 -6.49 -16.42
C GLU A 89 -9.92 -7.50 -17.54
N LEU A 90 -9.62 -7.15 -18.81
CA LEU A 90 -9.75 -8.07 -19.95
C LEU A 90 -8.76 -9.25 -19.87
N SER A 91 -7.68 -9.09 -19.11
CA SER A 91 -6.70 -10.14 -18.81
C SER A 91 -7.11 -11.02 -17.63
N PHE A 92 -8.38 -11.02 -17.18
CA PHE A 92 -8.87 -11.90 -16.11
C PHE A 92 -8.61 -13.40 -16.35
N TRP A 93 -8.44 -13.81 -17.61
CA TRP A 93 -7.99 -15.16 -18.00
C TRP A 93 -6.56 -15.50 -17.50
N SER A 94 -5.81 -14.52 -16.98
CA SER A 94 -4.45 -14.64 -16.43
C SER A 94 -4.37 -14.33 -14.92
N TYR A 95 -5.49 -14.43 -14.20
CA TYR A 95 -5.53 -14.15 -12.76
C TYR A 95 -4.64 -15.11 -11.96
N GLU A 96 -3.65 -14.56 -11.23
CA GLU A 96 -2.60 -15.32 -10.56
C GLU A 96 -2.72 -15.25 -9.03
N ARG A 97 -2.65 -16.40 -8.35
CA ARG A 97 -2.56 -16.47 -6.88
C ARG A 97 -1.10 -16.38 -6.46
N VAL A 98 -0.70 -15.20 -6.01
CA VAL A 98 0.67 -14.90 -5.60
C VAL A 98 0.84 -15.23 -4.12
N GLY A 99 1.64 -16.25 -3.83
CA GLY A 99 1.99 -16.65 -2.47
C GLY A 99 3.00 -15.70 -1.83
N VAL A 100 2.66 -15.18 -0.65
CA VAL A 100 3.52 -14.35 0.19
C VAL A 100 4.03 -15.23 1.33
N PRO A 101 5.32 -15.64 1.32
CA PRO A 101 5.84 -16.50 2.37
C PRO A 101 5.86 -15.74 3.70
N VAL A 102 5.33 -16.35 4.76
CA VAL A 102 5.34 -15.77 6.11
C VAL A 102 5.91 -16.74 7.11
N SER A 103 6.64 -16.20 8.09
CA SER A 103 7.24 -16.96 9.18
C SER A 103 7.07 -16.23 10.51
N THR A 104 7.28 -16.91 11.63
CA THR A 104 7.16 -16.30 12.96
C THR A 104 8.07 -15.07 13.06
N GLY A 105 7.50 -13.95 13.49
CA GLY A 105 8.22 -12.67 13.54
C GLY A 105 8.20 -11.86 12.25
N VAL A 106 7.44 -12.28 11.22
CA VAL A 106 7.15 -11.46 10.04
C VAL A 106 6.59 -10.11 10.46
N ASP A 107 7.02 -9.05 9.78
CA ASP A 107 6.49 -7.72 10.01
C ASP A 107 5.08 -7.60 9.43
N GLU A 108 4.08 -7.41 10.29
CA GLU A 108 2.68 -7.31 9.87
C GLU A 108 2.39 -6.09 8.99
N ILE A 109 3.15 -5.00 9.15
CA ILE A 109 2.99 -3.79 8.33
C ILE A 109 3.54 -4.08 6.94
N ALA A 110 4.74 -4.66 6.85
CA ALA A 110 5.32 -5.05 5.57
C ALA A 110 4.42 -6.04 4.81
N LEU A 111 3.92 -7.06 5.51
CA LEU A 111 3.00 -8.05 4.96
C LEU A 111 1.74 -7.39 4.41
N ALA A 112 1.07 -6.54 5.20
CA ALA A 112 -0.15 -5.85 4.79
C ALA A 112 0.07 -5.02 3.52
N LEU A 113 1.16 -4.23 3.47
CA LEU A 113 1.48 -3.38 2.32
C LEU A 113 1.77 -4.18 1.06
N ILE A 114 2.53 -5.28 1.15
CA ILE A 114 2.79 -6.17 0.02
C ILE A 114 1.49 -6.80 -0.48
N THR A 115 0.68 -7.36 0.43
CA THR A 115 -0.57 -8.04 0.06
C THR A 115 -1.59 -7.08 -0.56
N ASP A 116 -1.71 -5.85 -0.04
CA ASP A 116 -2.60 -4.83 -0.59
C ASP A 116 -2.15 -4.38 -1.99
N ALA A 117 -0.84 -4.19 -2.22
CA ALA A 117 -0.31 -3.81 -3.53
C ALA A 117 -0.58 -4.88 -4.60
N TYR A 118 -0.23 -6.14 -4.33
CA TYR A 118 -0.45 -7.24 -5.28
C TYR A 118 -1.94 -7.49 -5.54
N SER A 119 -2.82 -7.31 -4.55
CA SER A 119 -4.26 -7.51 -4.72
C SER A 119 -4.95 -6.38 -5.49
N ARG A 120 -4.24 -5.28 -5.80
CA ARG A 120 -4.73 -4.13 -6.58
C ARG A 120 -4.27 -4.14 -8.03
N THR A 121 -3.61 -5.20 -8.48
CA THR A 121 -3.16 -5.33 -9.88
C THR A 121 -4.31 -5.60 -10.85
N TYR A 122 -5.46 -6.06 -10.34
CA TYR A 122 -6.58 -6.62 -11.10
C TYR A 122 -6.21 -7.91 -11.85
N ARG A 123 -5.01 -8.45 -11.59
CA ARG A 123 -4.44 -9.64 -12.23
C ARG A 123 -3.95 -10.66 -11.22
N SER A 124 -3.97 -10.34 -9.94
CA SER A 124 -3.53 -11.27 -8.90
C SER A 124 -4.27 -11.13 -7.58
N LEU A 125 -4.17 -12.20 -6.79
CA LEU A 125 -4.55 -12.28 -5.39
C LEU A 125 -3.31 -12.63 -4.57
N ALA A 126 -2.98 -11.81 -3.58
CA ALA A 126 -1.93 -12.17 -2.63
C ALA A 126 -2.48 -13.12 -1.55
N LEU A 127 -1.80 -14.24 -1.30
CA LEU A 127 -2.16 -15.24 -0.30
C LEU A 127 -0.99 -15.44 0.66
N SER A 128 -1.22 -15.29 1.96
CA SER A 128 -0.21 -15.60 2.97
C SER A 128 0.04 -17.11 3.07
N VAL A 129 1.31 -17.53 3.10
CA VAL A 129 1.70 -18.95 3.07
C VAL A 129 2.58 -19.32 4.26
N SER A 130 2.10 -20.22 5.12
CA SER A 130 2.84 -20.81 6.23
C SER A 130 2.26 -22.17 6.59
N GLN A 131 3.07 -23.08 7.13
CA GLN A 131 2.60 -24.42 7.52
C GLN A 131 1.54 -24.40 8.64
N SER A 132 1.56 -23.38 9.49
CA SER A 132 0.67 -23.26 10.65
C SER A 132 0.44 -21.79 11.02
N PRO A 133 -0.53 -21.47 11.90
CA PRO A 133 -0.66 -20.14 12.48
C PRO A 133 0.64 -19.63 13.08
N ILE A 134 0.96 -18.35 12.85
CA ILE A 134 2.20 -17.73 13.36
C ILE A 134 1.89 -16.48 14.19
N ARG A 135 2.86 -16.08 15.02
CA ARG A 135 2.85 -14.75 15.66
C ARG A 135 3.68 -13.78 14.83
N THR A 136 3.10 -12.64 14.48
CA THR A 136 3.79 -11.53 13.81
C THR A 136 4.71 -10.80 14.78
N ARG A 137 5.57 -9.93 14.25
CA ARG A 137 6.57 -9.17 15.02
C ARG A 137 5.98 -8.40 16.19
N ARG A 138 4.78 -7.82 16.05
CA ARG A 138 4.12 -7.02 17.09
C ARG A 138 2.94 -7.76 17.74
N GLY A 139 2.90 -9.09 17.59
CA GLY A 139 2.10 -9.99 18.42
C GLY A 139 0.76 -10.43 17.84
N LEU A 140 0.41 -10.05 16.60
CA LEU A 140 -0.82 -10.55 15.96
C LEU A 140 -0.71 -12.06 15.71
N LEU A 141 -1.81 -12.78 15.92
CA LEU A 141 -1.94 -14.16 15.46
C LEU A 141 -2.39 -14.14 14.00
N LEU A 142 -1.51 -14.51 13.09
CA LEU A 142 -1.83 -14.64 11.67
C LEU A 142 -2.24 -16.08 11.37
N LEU A 143 -3.44 -16.24 10.83
CA LEU A 143 -3.89 -17.48 10.20
C LEU A 143 -3.55 -17.39 8.71
N PRO A 144 -2.61 -18.20 8.20
CA PRO A 144 -2.21 -18.12 6.79
C PRO A 144 -3.35 -18.58 5.88
N ASP A 145 -3.46 -17.97 4.69
CA ASP A 145 -4.42 -18.35 3.67
C ASP A 145 -4.17 -19.76 3.16
N VAL A 146 -2.89 -20.10 2.98
CA VAL A 146 -2.41 -21.40 2.53
C VAL A 146 -1.59 -22.01 3.65
N ALA A 147 -2.13 -23.10 4.22
CA ALA A 147 -1.52 -23.86 5.30
C ALA A 147 -1.62 -25.37 5.07
N ALA A 148 -0.94 -26.16 5.91
CA ALA A 148 -1.09 -27.61 5.90
C ALA A 148 -2.57 -27.99 6.04
N GLY A 149 -3.07 -28.82 5.12
CA GLY A 149 -4.47 -29.24 5.09
C GLY A 149 -5.44 -28.30 4.35
N THR A 150 -4.98 -27.15 3.83
CA THR A 150 -5.80 -26.31 2.94
C THR A 150 -5.73 -26.80 1.50
N SER A 151 -6.83 -26.67 0.74
CA SER A 151 -6.88 -26.99 -0.70
C SER A 151 -6.45 -25.82 -1.59
N LYS A 152 -6.22 -24.64 -0.99
CA LYS A 152 -5.74 -23.46 -1.72
C LYS A 152 -4.30 -23.69 -2.16
N VAL A 153 -4.00 -23.29 -3.40
CA VAL A 153 -2.66 -23.35 -3.97
C VAL A 153 -2.29 -21.99 -4.53
N THR A 154 -0.99 -21.73 -4.61
CA THR A 154 -0.41 -20.52 -5.20
C THR A 154 0.18 -20.87 -6.55
N ASP A 155 0.06 -19.97 -7.52
CA ASP A 155 0.61 -20.16 -8.86
C ASP A 155 2.10 -19.75 -8.90
N ARG A 156 2.50 -18.82 -8.03
CA ARG A 156 3.89 -18.37 -7.83
C ARG A 156 4.13 -17.94 -6.39
N MET A 157 5.37 -18.06 -5.91
CA MET A 157 5.81 -17.56 -4.62
C MET A 157 6.65 -16.29 -4.78
N LEU A 158 6.40 -15.29 -3.95
CA LEU A 158 7.30 -14.14 -3.78
C LEU A 158 8.56 -14.55 -2.99
N PRO A 159 9.70 -13.86 -3.20
CA PRO A 159 10.85 -14.03 -2.32
C PRO A 159 10.58 -13.42 -0.93
N SER A 160 11.41 -13.80 0.06
CA SER A 160 11.33 -13.21 1.41
C SER A 160 11.66 -11.72 1.38
N PHE A 161 10.99 -10.96 2.25
CA PHE A 161 11.08 -9.51 2.38
C PHE A 161 11.46 -9.09 3.81
N ASP A 162 11.89 -10.02 4.67
CA ASP A 162 12.09 -9.79 6.11
C ASP A 162 13.17 -8.75 6.45
N SER A 163 14.10 -8.49 5.52
CA SER A 163 15.21 -7.53 5.66
C SER A 163 14.85 -6.10 5.22
N ILE A 164 13.66 -5.89 4.65
CA ILE A 164 13.25 -4.59 4.12
C ILE A 164 12.46 -3.84 5.20
N ALA A 165 12.78 -2.56 5.40
CA ALA A 165 12.01 -1.71 6.29
C ALA A 165 10.53 -1.67 5.87
N PRO A 166 9.56 -1.76 6.79
CA PRO A 166 8.16 -2.02 6.46
C PRO A 166 7.56 -1.08 5.42
N VAL A 167 7.76 0.24 5.54
CA VAL A 167 7.22 1.20 4.58
C VAL A 167 7.89 1.10 3.21
N ARG A 168 9.17 0.69 3.18
CA ARG A 168 9.93 0.52 1.93
C ARG A 168 9.55 -0.74 1.16
N THR A 169 8.78 -1.66 1.75
CA THR A 169 8.29 -2.83 1.01
C THR A 169 7.32 -2.47 -0.10
N LEU A 170 6.70 -1.28 -0.06
CA LEU A 170 5.90 -0.77 -1.18
C LEU A 170 6.72 -0.58 -2.45
N ASN A 171 7.93 -0.01 -2.36
CA ASN A 171 8.81 0.11 -3.53
C ASN A 171 9.15 -1.27 -4.08
N TRP A 172 9.57 -2.18 -3.20
CA TRP A 172 9.91 -3.55 -3.57
C TRP A 172 8.72 -4.29 -4.22
N ALA A 173 7.50 -4.11 -3.69
CA ALA A 173 6.30 -4.71 -4.25
C ALA A 173 5.96 -4.12 -5.63
N LEU A 174 6.09 -2.80 -5.80
CA LEU A 174 5.86 -2.13 -7.08
C LEU A 174 6.88 -2.56 -8.13
N ASP A 175 8.16 -2.67 -7.77
CA ASP A 175 9.21 -3.19 -8.65
C ASP A 175 8.88 -4.62 -9.10
N GLY A 176 8.51 -5.50 -8.16
CA GLY A 176 8.12 -6.88 -8.47
C GLY A 176 6.80 -7.00 -9.25
N ILE A 177 5.89 -6.03 -9.14
CA ILE A 177 4.68 -5.93 -9.97
C ILE A 177 5.04 -5.46 -11.38
N GLY A 178 5.99 -4.51 -11.50
CA GLY A 178 6.50 -4.02 -12.79
C GLY A 178 7.17 -5.14 -13.58
N GLU A 179 8.00 -5.94 -12.92
CA GLU A 179 8.65 -7.11 -13.52
C GLU A 179 7.63 -8.19 -13.96
N ALA A 180 6.62 -8.48 -13.14
CA ALA A 180 5.68 -9.56 -13.40
C ALA A 180 4.53 -9.19 -14.37
N TYR A 181 4.02 -7.96 -14.28
CA TYR A 181 2.80 -7.52 -14.97
C TYR A 181 2.99 -6.24 -15.80
N GLY A 182 4.22 -5.70 -15.87
CA GLY A 182 4.59 -4.50 -16.60
C GLY A 182 4.49 -3.22 -15.79
N GLU A 183 5.38 -2.26 -16.10
CA GLU A 183 5.42 -0.91 -15.49
C GLU A 183 4.06 -0.20 -15.44
N PRO A 184 3.19 -0.26 -16.47
CA PRO A 184 1.86 0.37 -16.38
C PRO A 184 1.00 -0.20 -15.24
N THR A 185 1.12 -1.50 -14.95
CA THR A 185 0.39 -2.14 -13.84
C THR A 185 0.93 -1.65 -12.50
N ALA A 186 2.26 -1.55 -12.34
CA ALA A 186 2.87 -0.99 -11.14
C ALA A 186 2.40 0.45 -10.91
N ALA A 187 2.42 1.28 -11.95
CA ALA A 187 1.95 2.65 -11.87
C ALA A 187 0.46 2.77 -11.55
N PHE A 188 -0.36 1.87 -12.09
CA PHE A 188 -1.78 1.81 -11.76
C PHE A 188 -2.01 1.43 -10.29
N VAL A 189 -1.24 0.48 -9.74
CA VAL A 189 -1.28 0.14 -8.31
C VAL A 189 -0.84 1.33 -7.46
N ALA A 190 0.29 1.97 -7.77
CA ALA A 190 0.81 3.13 -7.05
C ALA A 190 -0.22 4.27 -6.99
N LEU A 191 -0.91 4.55 -8.11
CA LEU A 191 -2.01 5.52 -8.17
C LEU A 191 -3.15 5.14 -7.20
N GLN A 192 -3.60 3.88 -7.19
CA GLN A 192 -4.71 3.44 -6.34
C GLN A 192 -4.43 3.61 -4.85
N ILE A 193 -3.19 3.37 -4.42
CA ILE A 193 -2.79 3.52 -3.01
C ILE A 193 -2.30 4.93 -2.66
N GLU A 194 -2.34 5.87 -3.61
CA GLU A 194 -1.83 7.25 -3.49
C GLU A 194 -0.36 7.29 -3.07
N TYR A 195 0.44 6.33 -3.54
CA TYR A 195 1.85 6.22 -3.21
C TYR A 195 2.69 6.96 -4.26
N PRO A 196 3.53 7.93 -3.87
CA PRO A 196 4.40 8.60 -4.81
C PRO A 196 5.44 7.61 -5.32
N GLU A 197 5.36 7.24 -6.60
CA GLU A 197 6.44 6.50 -7.25
C GLU A 197 7.74 7.28 -7.04
N GLY A 198 8.77 6.57 -6.57
CA GLY A 198 10.04 7.18 -6.21
C GLY A 198 10.54 8.11 -7.30
N SER A 199 10.68 9.39 -6.95
CA SER A 199 11.45 10.41 -7.66
C SER A 199 12.97 10.12 -7.64
N VAL A 200 13.36 8.84 -7.68
CA VAL A 200 14.75 8.39 -7.58
C VAL A 200 15.39 8.16 -8.96
N ASN A 201 14.65 8.26 -10.08
CA ASN A 201 15.26 8.16 -11.43
C ASN A 201 14.69 9.06 -12.54
N LYS A 202 13.92 10.12 -12.23
CA LYS A 202 13.47 11.09 -13.26
C LYS A 202 14.46 12.23 -13.55
N SER A 203 15.73 12.09 -13.20
CA SER A 203 16.80 13.05 -13.54
C SER A 203 17.65 12.66 -14.76
N ALA A 204 17.26 11.65 -15.53
CA ALA A 204 17.98 11.23 -16.74
C ALA A 204 17.08 11.16 -17.98
N SER A 205 16.36 12.24 -18.28
CA SER A 205 15.91 12.56 -19.65
C SER A 205 15.35 13.98 -19.68
N ARG A 206 16.23 14.97 -19.83
CA ARG A 206 15.94 16.23 -20.51
C ARG A 206 16.98 16.42 -21.59
#